data_AF-A0A2Z4MR44-F1
#
_entry.id   AF-A0A2Z4MR44-F1
#
_cell.length_a   1.000
_cell.length_b   1.000
_cell.length_c   1.000
_cell.angle_alpha   90.00
_cell.angle_beta   90.00
_cell.angle_gamma   90.00
#
_symmetry.space_group_name_H-M   'P 1'
#
loop_
_entity.id
_entity.type
_entity.pdbx_description
1 polymer ?
#
loop_
_entity_poly.entity_id
_entity_poly.type
_entity_poly.pdbx_seq_one_letter_code
_entity_poly.pdbx_strand_id
1 'polypeptide(L)'
;MKKIISVLALILCFAFLPVQMIEAHPGRTDANGGHTCRTNCEKWGLQYGEYHYHNGGGGSSNSQVKKLAPPKPSAPRTQPKILPSKTIVAVDNANVYSAPSLDSVVTATLWYGFEIKASGTQPEFISMDQGYVSKTVVTSYTPITPKTVKIQGEKGYFFSTPSLESPGRGYAVKDALVQVVGERGDWYYGSTIDANGNVLVGFVSKSVAY
;
A
#
# COMPACT_ATOMS: atom_id res chain seq x y z
N MET A 1 -41.09 12.81 -44.42
CA MET A 1 -39.96 13.75 -44.19
C MET A 1 -39.91 14.30 -42.75
N LYS A 2 -40.99 14.89 -42.19
CA LYS A 2 -41.02 15.41 -40.79
C LYS A 2 -40.63 14.39 -39.70
N LYS A 3 -41.05 13.12 -39.82
CA LYS A 3 -40.69 12.06 -38.85
C LYS A 3 -39.20 11.70 -38.88
N ILE A 4 -38.55 11.75 -40.04
CA ILE A 4 -37.14 11.42 -40.21
C ILE A 4 -36.27 12.54 -39.63
N ILE A 5 -36.64 13.80 -39.87
CA ILE A 5 -35.96 14.97 -39.28
C ILE A 5 -36.07 14.95 -37.75
N SER A 6 -37.24 14.57 -37.19
CA SER A 6 -37.42 14.46 -35.75
C SER A 6 -36.57 13.36 -35.10
N VAL A 7 -36.38 12.23 -35.79
CA VAL A 7 -35.53 11.13 -35.30
C VAL A 7 -34.06 11.51 -35.38
N LEU A 8 -33.64 12.17 -36.46
CA LEU A 8 -32.25 12.62 -36.63
C LEU A 8 -31.87 13.69 -35.59
N ALA A 9 -32.79 14.61 -35.28
CA ALA A 9 -32.59 15.62 -34.23
C ALA A 9 -32.47 14.99 -32.82
N LEU A 10 -33.21 13.92 -32.53
CA LEU A 10 -33.13 13.21 -31.26
C LEU A 10 -31.79 12.49 -31.08
N ILE A 11 -31.30 11.83 -32.14
CA ILE A 11 -30.01 11.13 -32.14
C ILE A 11 -28.87 12.13 -31.96
N LEU A 12 -28.93 13.27 -32.65
CA LEU A 12 -27.91 14.31 -32.54
C LEU A 12 -27.89 14.92 -31.12
N CYS A 13 -29.05 15.06 -30.47
CA CYS A 13 -29.14 15.57 -29.09
C CYS A 13 -28.48 14.63 -28.08
N PHE A 14 -28.58 13.31 -28.27
CA PHE A 14 -27.93 12.33 -27.39
C PHE A 14 -26.41 12.23 -27.60
N ALA A 15 -25.90 12.57 -28.79
CA ALA A 15 -24.47 12.51 -29.10
C ALA A 15 -23.65 13.61 -28.40
N PHE A 16 -24.29 14.69 -27.93
CA PHE A 16 -23.62 15.82 -27.26
C PHE A 16 -23.82 15.84 -25.73
N LEU A 17 -24.37 14.77 -25.13
CA LEU A 17 -24.44 14.65 -23.68
C LEU A 17 -23.04 14.36 -23.10
N PRO A 18 -22.53 15.18 -22.17
CA PRO A 18 -21.25 14.90 -21.53
C PRO A 18 -21.36 13.62 -20.70
N VAL A 19 -20.61 12.58 -21.10
CA VAL A 19 -20.38 11.40 -20.28
C VAL A 19 -19.50 11.79 -19.09
N GLN A 20 -20.14 12.07 -17.94
CA GLN A 20 -19.42 12.24 -16.70
C GLN A 20 -18.96 10.87 -16.22
N MET A 21 -17.65 10.64 -16.27
CA MET A 21 -17.02 9.44 -15.73
C MET A 21 -17.23 9.47 -14.21
N ILE A 22 -18.18 8.68 -13.70
CA ILE A 22 -18.38 8.52 -12.26
C ILE A 22 -17.30 7.56 -11.79
N GLU A 23 -16.19 8.13 -11.33
CA GLU A 23 -15.09 7.36 -10.77
C GLU A 23 -15.48 6.90 -9.35
N ALA A 24 -15.97 5.66 -9.25
CA ALA A 24 -16.32 5.07 -7.96
C ALA A 24 -15.05 4.65 -7.22
N HIS A 25 -14.77 5.28 -6.09
CA HIS A 25 -13.60 4.95 -5.29
C HIS A 25 -13.73 3.57 -4.62
N PRO A 26 -12.63 2.83 -4.46
CA PRO A 26 -12.65 1.51 -3.86
C PRO A 26 -12.96 1.56 -2.35
N GLY A 27 -14.11 1.01 -1.99
CA GLY A 27 -14.60 0.93 -0.61
C GLY A 27 -16.11 0.70 -0.65
N ARG A 28 -16.57 -0.49 -0.29
CA ARG A 28 -18.02 -0.76 -0.20
C ARG A 28 -18.61 0.09 0.91
N THR A 29 -19.66 0.86 0.61
CA THR A 29 -20.47 1.55 1.61
C THR A 29 -21.06 0.53 2.58
N ASP A 30 -20.88 0.75 3.87
CA ASP A 30 -21.41 -0.10 4.93
C ASP A 30 -22.86 0.28 5.28
N ALA A 31 -23.44 -0.45 6.24
CA ALA A 31 -24.83 -0.27 6.65
C ALA A 31 -25.15 1.11 7.26
N ASN A 32 -24.14 1.89 7.65
CA ASN A 32 -24.32 3.24 8.18
C ASN A 32 -24.34 4.31 7.07
N GLY A 33 -24.02 3.97 5.82
CA GLY A 33 -24.01 4.92 4.71
C GLY A 33 -22.66 5.63 4.50
N GLY A 34 -21.58 5.09 5.09
CA GLY A 34 -20.21 5.52 4.83
C GLY A 34 -19.27 4.36 4.53
N HIS A 35 -17.97 4.60 4.43
CA HIS A 35 -16.94 3.58 4.23
C HIS A 35 -15.58 4.00 4.80
N THR A 36 -14.73 3.03 5.16
CA THR A 36 -13.31 3.28 5.47
C THR A 36 -12.46 3.14 4.23
N CYS A 37 -11.65 4.15 3.91
CA CYS A 37 -10.71 4.07 2.81
C CYS A 37 -9.52 3.15 3.15
N ARG A 38 -9.28 2.14 2.31
CA ARG A 38 -8.20 1.14 2.49
C ARG A 38 -7.27 1.01 1.30
N THR A 39 -7.60 1.65 0.18
CA THR A 39 -6.80 1.58 -1.05
C THR A 39 -6.90 2.90 -1.80
N ASN A 40 -5.78 3.42 -2.30
CA ASN A 40 -5.70 4.63 -3.11
C ASN A 40 -6.37 5.86 -2.48
N CYS A 41 -6.31 6.01 -1.15
CA CYS A 41 -7.02 7.05 -0.40
C CYS A 41 -6.57 8.45 -0.78
N GLU A 42 -5.28 8.59 -1.07
CA GLU A 42 -4.64 9.84 -1.45
C GLU A 42 -5.21 10.38 -2.77
N LYS A 43 -5.68 9.50 -3.68
CA LYS A 43 -6.35 9.88 -4.93
C LYS A 43 -7.66 10.64 -4.68
N TRP A 44 -8.27 10.39 -3.52
CA TRP A 44 -9.55 10.96 -3.11
C TRP A 44 -9.40 12.03 -2.03
N GLY A 45 -8.16 12.47 -1.75
CA GLY A 45 -7.86 13.45 -0.71
C GLY A 45 -8.08 12.93 0.71
N LEU A 46 -8.18 11.61 0.89
CA LEU A 46 -8.39 10.95 2.17
C LEU A 46 -7.08 10.30 2.66
N GLN A 47 -6.95 10.16 3.97
CA GLN A 47 -5.87 9.38 4.57
C GLN A 47 -6.22 7.89 4.63
N TYR A 48 -5.20 7.04 4.57
CA TYR A 48 -5.40 5.59 4.78
C TYR A 48 -6.05 5.33 6.14
N GLY A 49 -7.20 4.65 6.13
CA GLY A 49 -7.99 4.36 7.33
C GLY A 49 -9.02 5.43 7.72
N GLU A 50 -9.16 6.51 6.96
CA GLU A 50 -10.18 7.54 7.18
C GLU A 50 -11.59 7.03 6.79
N TYR A 51 -12.62 7.44 7.54
CA TYR A 51 -14.01 7.05 7.31
C TYR A 51 -14.81 8.20 6.68
N HIS A 52 -15.52 7.93 5.58
CA HIS A 52 -16.22 8.94 4.78
C HIS A 52 -17.69 8.57 4.52
N TYR A 53 -18.62 9.55 4.57
CA TYR A 53 -20.07 9.36 4.38
C TYR A 53 -20.55 9.85 3.01
N HIS A 54 -21.51 9.14 2.41
CA HIS A 54 -21.97 9.39 1.03
C HIS A 54 -23.23 10.24 0.87
N ASN A 55 -24.01 10.46 1.92
CA ASN A 55 -25.30 11.14 1.80
C ASN A 55 -25.17 12.62 2.18
N GLY A 56 -25.40 13.51 1.22
CA GLY A 56 -25.51 14.97 1.40
C GLY A 56 -26.70 15.41 2.27
N GLY A 57 -26.78 14.90 3.50
CA GLY A 57 -27.75 15.29 4.50
C GLY A 57 -27.27 16.50 5.29
N GLY A 58 -27.47 17.69 4.75
CA GLY A 58 -27.59 18.89 5.56
C GLY A 58 -28.85 18.80 6.41
N GLY A 59 -28.74 18.19 7.59
CA GLY A 59 -29.76 18.28 8.64
C GLY A 59 -29.44 19.44 9.56
N SER A 60 -30.02 20.61 9.29
CA SER A 60 -30.02 21.75 10.21
C SER A 60 -30.76 21.37 11.49
N SER A 61 -30.04 20.97 12.53
CA SER A 61 -30.59 20.99 13.89
C SER A 61 -30.37 22.39 14.46
N ASN A 62 -31.42 23.21 14.38
CA ASN A 62 -31.58 24.44 15.14
C ASN A 62 -31.61 24.12 16.64
N SER A 63 -30.45 23.86 17.22
CA SER A 63 -30.28 23.83 18.67
C SER A 63 -29.91 25.25 19.10
N GLN A 64 -30.90 25.91 19.69
CA GLN A 64 -30.75 27.19 20.38
C GLN A 64 -29.37 27.32 21.04
N VAL A 65 -28.74 28.45 20.81
CA VAL A 65 -27.53 28.91 21.51
C VAL A 65 -27.84 28.95 23.02
N LYS A 66 -27.66 27.83 23.72
CA LYS A 66 -27.27 27.87 25.12
C LYS A 66 -25.78 28.10 25.15
N LYS A 67 -25.41 29.27 25.64
CA LYS A 67 -24.04 29.69 25.96
C LYS A 67 -23.44 28.65 26.94
N LEU A 68 -22.85 27.59 26.40
CA LEU A 68 -22.07 26.63 27.16
C LEU A 68 -20.63 27.15 27.27
N ALA A 69 -20.09 27.01 28.47
CA ALA A 69 -18.75 27.45 28.87
C ALA A 69 -17.66 27.02 27.87
N PRO A 70 -16.56 27.79 27.74
CA PRO A 70 -15.49 27.48 26.80
C PRO A 70 -15.02 26.02 26.94
N PRO A 71 -14.80 25.31 25.82
CA PRO A 71 -14.35 23.92 25.86
C PRO A 71 -13.02 23.85 26.62
N LYS A 72 -13.03 23.06 27.70
CA LYS A 72 -11.82 22.64 28.40
C LYS A 72 -10.81 22.10 27.37
N PRO A 73 -9.52 22.47 27.42
CA PRO A 73 -8.54 22.03 26.44
C PRO A 73 -8.61 20.51 26.30
N SER A 74 -8.95 20.03 25.11
CA SER A 74 -8.90 18.60 24.81
C SER A 74 -7.47 18.14 25.04
N ALA A 75 -7.32 17.08 25.84
CA ALA A 75 -6.04 16.43 26.03
C ALA A 75 -5.43 16.11 24.64
N PRO A 76 -4.11 16.25 24.45
CA PRO A 76 -3.48 16.03 23.16
C PRO A 76 -3.86 14.65 22.62
N ARG A 77 -4.60 14.63 21.50
CA ARG A 77 -4.84 13.42 20.73
C ARG A 77 -3.47 12.94 20.28
N THR A 78 -3.01 11.82 20.82
CA THR A 78 -1.78 11.18 20.39
C THR A 78 -1.91 10.89 18.90
N GLN A 79 -1.19 11.65 18.06
CA GLN A 79 -1.02 11.28 16.65
C GLN A 79 -0.47 9.85 16.63
N PRO A 80 -1.03 8.94 15.81
CA PRO A 80 -0.42 7.63 15.63
C PRO A 80 1.05 7.84 15.25
N LYS A 81 1.95 7.31 16.08
CA LYS A 81 3.39 7.37 15.87
C LYS A 81 3.68 6.72 14.52
N ILE A 82 3.92 7.52 13.48
CA ILE A 82 4.33 7.04 12.16
C ILE A 82 5.67 6.35 12.37
N LEU A 83 5.65 5.04 12.47
CA LEU A 83 6.85 4.24 12.64
C LEU A 83 7.58 4.25 11.29
N PRO A 84 8.87 4.62 11.25
CA PRO A 84 9.58 4.77 9.99
C PRO A 84 9.61 3.41 9.28
N SER A 85 9.09 3.35 8.06
CA SER A 85 9.16 2.13 7.24
C SER A 85 10.33 2.24 6.27
N LYS A 86 11.03 1.12 6.02
CA LYS A 86 12.02 0.97 4.96
C LYS A 86 11.35 0.32 3.75
N THR A 87 11.68 0.80 2.56
CA THR A 87 11.26 0.20 1.29
C THR A 87 12.42 -0.56 0.67
N ILE A 88 12.14 -1.75 0.17
CA ILE A 88 13.13 -2.62 -0.48
C ILE A 88 12.59 -3.14 -1.81
N VAL A 89 13.51 -3.54 -2.68
CA VAL A 89 13.20 -4.31 -3.89
C VAL A 89 12.67 -5.70 -3.51
N ALA A 90 11.57 -6.09 -4.13
CA ALA A 90 10.84 -7.35 -3.85
C ALA A 90 10.90 -8.36 -5.00
N VAL A 91 11.74 -8.12 -6.00
CA VAL A 91 12.00 -9.03 -7.13
C VAL A 91 13.51 -9.26 -7.27
N ASP A 92 13.93 -10.29 -7.98
CA ASP A 92 15.37 -10.58 -8.09
C ASP A 92 16.12 -9.52 -8.92
N ASN A 93 15.46 -8.94 -9.92
CA ASN A 93 16.00 -7.88 -10.77
C ASN A 93 14.95 -6.80 -11.00
N ALA A 94 15.08 -5.66 -10.34
CA ALA A 94 14.22 -4.50 -10.55
C ALA A 94 14.91 -3.47 -11.45
N ASN A 95 14.25 -3.10 -12.54
CA ASN A 95 14.74 -2.03 -13.42
C ASN A 95 14.62 -0.67 -12.74
N VAL A 96 15.66 0.14 -12.91
CA VAL A 96 15.66 1.58 -12.64
C VAL A 96 15.51 2.30 -13.97
N TYR A 97 14.48 3.13 -14.10
CA TYR A 97 14.14 3.86 -15.31
C TYR A 97 14.66 5.30 -15.22
N SER A 98 15.10 5.87 -16.35
CA SER A 98 15.53 7.27 -16.42
C SER A 98 14.39 8.29 -16.26
N ALA A 99 13.15 7.87 -16.48
CA ALA A 99 11.92 8.65 -16.28
C ALA A 99 10.85 7.74 -15.64
N PRO A 100 9.77 8.29 -15.03
CA PRO A 100 8.72 7.50 -14.39
C PRO A 100 7.76 6.88 -15.42
N SER A 101 8.31 6.04 -16.32
CA SER A 101 7.59 5.31 -17.36
C SER A 101 8.29 3.98 -17.61
N LEU A 102 7.51 2.91 -17.82
CA LEU A 102 8.02 1.57 -18.15
C LEU A 102 8.68 1.52 -19.54
N ASP A 103 8.35 2.46 -20.43
CA ASP A 103 8.94 2.56 -21.77
C ASP A 103 10.25 3.38 -21.78
N SER A 104 10.65 3.94 -20.64
CA SER A 104 11.87 4.73 -20.53
C SER A 104 13.11 3.84 -20.53
N VAL A 105 14.26 4.45 -20.83
CA VAL A 105 15.56 3.77 -20.79
C VAL A 105 15.84 3.22 -19.40
N VAL A 106 16.23 1.95 -19.32
CA VAL A 106 16.73 1.32 -18.10
C VAL A 106 18.17 1.77 -17.86
N THR A 107 18.43 2.40 -16.72
CA THR A 107 19.74 2.95 -16.34
C THR A 107 20.53 2.01 -15.44
N ALA A 108 19.85 1.16 -14.67
CA ALA A 108 20.45 0.19 -13.77
C ALA A 108 19.45 -0.92 -13.41
N THR A 109 19.95 -1.98 -12.78
CA THR A 109 19.14 -3.05 -12.18
C THR A 109 19.52 -3.21 -10.72
N LEU A 110 18.50 -3.32 -9.85
CA LEU A 110 18.66 -3.51 -8.41
C LEU A 110 18.29 -4.95 -8.03
N TRP A 111 19.05 -5.52 -7.11
CA TRP A 111 18.82 -6.87 -6.59
C TRP A 111 17.77 -6.89 -5.46
N TYR A 112 17.19 -8.06 -5.21
CA TYR A 112 16.24 -8.27 -4.10
C TYR A 112 16.79 -7.78 -2.76
N GLY A 113 15.96 -7.09 -1.97
CA GLY A 113 16.33 -6.59 -0.65
C GLY A 113 17.18 -5.32 -0.66
N PHE A 114 17.54 -4.79 -1.83
CA PHE A 114 18.18 -3.47 -1.93
C PHE A 114 17.27 -2.40 -1.31
N GLU A 115 17.82 -1.61 -0.39
CA GLU A 115 17.08 -0.54 0.28
C GLU A 115 16.91 0.67 -0.65
N ILE A 116 15.66 1.00 -0.95
CA ILE A 116 15.32 2.18 -1.75
C ILE A 116 15.24 3.39 -0.84
N LYS A 117 16.23 4.27 -0.98
CA LYS A 117 16.20 5.62 -0.39
C LYS A 117 15.38 6.53 -1.32
N ALA A 118 14.09 6.66 -1.02
CA ALA A 118 13.20 7.49 -1.81
C ALA A 118 13.57 8.98 -1.66
N SER A 119 13.77 9.67 -2.78
CA SER A 119 13.87 11.14 -2.85
C SER A 119 12.52 11.80 -3.15
N GLY A 120 11.52 11.01 -3.57
CA GLY A 120 10.14 11.42 -3.81
C GLY A 120 9.27 10.25 -4.24
N THR A 121 7.98 10.49 -4.41
CA THR A 121 7.03 9.48 -4.89
C THR A 121 6.17 10.03 -6.02
N GLN A 122 5.94 9.20 -7.02
CA GLN A 122 4.96 9.40 -8.11
C GLN A 122 3.85 8.36 -7.95
N PRO A 123 2.72 8.42 -8.68
CA PRO A 123 1.61 7.46 -8.50
C PRO A 123 2.07 6.00 -8.61
N GLU A 124 2.85 5.66 -9.64
CA GLU A 124 3.28 4.28 -9.93
C GLU A 124 4.77 4.03 -9.71
N PHE A 125 5.54 5.08 -9.42
CA PHE A 125 7.00 4.99 -9.28
C PHE A 125 7.48 5.61 -7.97
N ILE A 126 8.60 5.10 -7.48
CA ILE A 126 9.40 5.71 -6.43
C ILE A 126 10.57 6.41 -7.10
N SER A 127 10.77 7.69 -6.78
CA SER A 127 11.93 8.45 -7.21
C SER A 127 13.09 8.17 -6.26
N MET A 128 14.27 7.94 -6.81
CA MET A 128 15.54 7.82 -6.09
C MET A 128 16.62 8.57 -6.86
N ASP A 129 17.78 8.81 -6.25
CA ASP A 129 18.86 9.62 -6.85
C ASP A 129 19.31 9.09 -8.23
N GLN A 130 19.16 7.78 -8.49
CA GLN A 130 19.60 7.12 -9.71
C GLN A 130 18.49 6.94 -10.76
N GLY A 131 17.25 7.35 -10.47
CA GLY A 131 16.11 7.22 -11.39
C GLY A 131 14.81 6.80 -10.69
N TYR A 132 14.00 6.01 -11.38
CA TYR A 132 12.65 5.65 -10.96
C TYR A 132 12.47 4.14 -10.90
N VAL A 133 11.88 3.64 -9.81
CA VAL A 133 11.56 2.20 -9.64
C VAL A 133 10.06 2.04 -9.53
N SER A 134 9.48 1.05 -10.22
CA SER A 134 8.05 0.80 -10.14
C SER A 134 7.62 0.35 -8.74
N LYS A 135 6.48 0.85 -8.26
CA LYS A 135 5.91 0.44 -6.96
C LYS A 135 5.44 -1.01 -6.93
N THR A 136 5.24 -1.64 -8.09
CA THR A 136 4.78 -3.03 -8.17
C THR A 136 5.87 -4.03 -7.81
N VAL A 137 7.13 -3.63 -7.87
CA VAL A 137 8.30 -4.50 -7.64
C VAL A 137 8.98 -4.26 -6.29
N VAL A 138 8.33 -3.53 -5.38
CA VAL A 138 8.87 -3.15 -4.08
C VAL A 138 7.92 -3.53 -2.95
N THR A 139 8.47 -3.62 -1.76
CA THR A 139 7.69 -3.82 -0.53
C THR A 139 8.32 -3.01 0.59
N SER A 140 7.56 -2.78 1.66
CA SER A 140 8.07 -2.11 2.84
C SER A 140 8.01 -3.01 4.07
N TYR A 141 8.84 -2.69 5.05
CA TYR A 141 8.79 -3.25 6.39
C TYR A 141 9.16 -2.18 7.42
N THR A 142 8.78 -2.41 8.67
CA THR A 142 9.17 -1.59 9.80
C THR A 142 10.47 -2.13 10.38
N PRO A 143 11.56 -1.36 10.43
CA PRO A 143 12.79 -1.78 11.09
C PRO A 143 12.57 -1.98 12.59
N ILE A 144 13.18 -3.02 13.14
CA ILE A 144 13.19 -3.27 14.58
C ILE A 144 14.63 -3.41 15.06
N THR A 145 14.83 -3.37 16.38
CA THR A 145 16.12 -3.80 16.95
C THR A 145 16.38 -5.24 16.51
N PRO A 146 17.52 -5.52 15.85
CA PRO A 146 17.80 -6.86 15.36
C PRO A 146 17.72 -7.90 16.46
N LYS A 147 17.08 -9.04 16.14
CA LYS A 147 16.91 -10.16 17.06
C LYS A 147 17.00 -11.48 16.33
N THR A 148 17.30 -12.53 17.08
CA THR A 148 17.32 -13.90 16.55
C THR A 148 16.06 -14.63 16.98
N VAL A 149 15.39 -15.29 16.02
CA VAL A 149 14.28 -16.21 16.29
C VAL A 149 14.61 -17.59 15.71
N LYS A 150 13.88 -18.62 16.11
CA LYS A 150 14.07 -19.99 15.60
C LYS A 150 12.91 -20.39 14.70
N ILE A 151 13.17 -21.20 13.69
CA ILE A 151 12.12 -21.90 12.96
C ILE A 151 11.58 -23.03 13.84
N GLN A 152 10.29 -22.99 14.13
CA GLN A 152 9.62 -23.96 15.02
C GLN A 152 8.87 -25.05 14.22
N GLY A 153 8.38 -24.69 13.02
CA GLY A 153 7.80 -25.65 12.08
C GLY A 153 8.86 -26.55 11.43
N GLU A 154 8.44 -27.62 10.77
CA GLU A 154 9.37 -28.48 10.00
C GLU A 154 10.13 -27.68 8.94
N LYS A 155 9.44 -26.72 8.32
CA LYS A 155 9.98 -25.75 7.36
C LYS A 155 9.42 -24.36 7.65
N GLY A 156 10.28 -23.35 7.58
CA GLY A 156 9.92 -21.94 7.52
C GLY A 156 10.19 -21.40 6.12
N TYR A 157 9.13 -21.20 5.33
CA TYR A 157 9.25 -20.65 3.98
C TYR A 157 9.48 -19.13 4.02
N PHE A 158 10.39 -18.68 3.16
CA PHE A 158 10.69 -17.27 2.95
C PHE A 158 10.08 -16.79 1.64
N PHE A 159 9.50 -15.59 1.69
CA PHE A 159 8.76 -14.99 0.59
C PHE A 159 9.32 -13.63 0.23
N SER A 160 9.11 -13.20 -1.01
CA SER A 160 9.64 -11.92 -1.49
C SER A 160 8.90 -10.70 -0.90
N THR A 161 7.61 -10.87 -0.59
CA THR A 161 6.72 -9.91 0.07
C THR A 161 6.00 -10.61 1.24
N PRO A 162 5.40 -9.87 2.21
CA PRO A 162 4.71 -10.47 3.36
C PRO A 162 3.32 -11.02 2.96
N SER A 163 3.31 -12.01 2.07
CA SER A 163 2.14 -12.72 1.58
C SER A 163 2.52 -14.14 1.18
N LEU A 164 1.63 -15.10 1.44
CA LEU A 164 1.79 -16.49 0.99
C LEU A 164 1.64 -16.64 -0.54
N GLU A 165 1.02 -15.68 -1.21
CA GLU A 165 0.88 -15.64 -2.66
C GLU A 165 2.12 -15.06 -3.37
N SER A 166 3.07 -14.56 -2.58
CA SER A 166 4.32 -13.99 -3.10
C SER A 166 5.24 -15.09 -3.65
N PRO A 167 6.15 -14.77 -4.59
CA PRO A 167 7.21 -15.70 -4.98
C PRO A 167 8.01 -16.18 -3.77
N GLY A 168 8.05 -17.50 -3.60
CA GLY A 168 8.87 -18.17 -2.59
C GLY A 168 10.34 -18.04 -2.94
N ARG A 169 11.16 -17.68 -1.95
CA ARG A 169 12.61 -17.52 -2.08
C ARG A 169 13.39 -18.75 -1.60
N GLY A 170 12.74 -19.61 -0.82
CA GLY A 170 13.36 -20.80 -0.24
C GLY A 170 12.71 -21.15 1.09
N TYR A 171 13.33 -22.07 1.82
CA TYR A 171 12.93 -22.40 3.18
C TYR A 171 14.13 -22.71 4.06
N ALA A 172 13.96 -22.51 5.36
CA ALA A 172 14.86 -23.01 6.39
C ALA A 172 14.18 -24.14 7.16
N VAL A 173 14.98 -25.08 7.67
CA VAL A 173 14.51 -26.24 8.44
C VAL A 173 14.24 -25.86 9.89
N LYS A 174 13.55 -26.73 10.61
CA LYS A 174 13.37 -26.62 12.07
C LYS A 174 14.70 -26.32 12.79
N ASP A 175 14.61 -25.49 13.82
CA ASP A 175 15.72 -24.99 14.65
C ASP A 175 16.71 -24.06 13.94
N ALA A 176 16.56 -23.81 12.63
CA ALA A 176 17.35 -22.80 11.94
C ALA A 176 17.16 -21.41 12.57
N LEU A 177 18.26 -20.67 12.73
CA LEU A 177 18.27 -19.33 13.30
C LEU A 177 17.96 -18.30 12.21
N VAL A 178 17.01 -17.41 12.50
CA VAL A 178 16.65 -16.30 11.62
C VAL A 178 17.06 -15.00 12.28
N GLN A 179 17.94 -14.25 11.61
CA GLN A 179 18.33 -12.90 11.97
C GLN A 179 17.27 -11.93 11.46
N VAL A 180 16.40 -11.48 12.36
CA VAL A 180 15.30 -10.56 12.06
C VAL A 180 15.78 -9.13 12.20
N VAL A 181 15.50 -8.30 11.19
CA VAL A 181 15.85 -6.87 11.17
C VAL A 181 14.62 -5.96 11.01
N GLY A 182 13.47 -6.55 10.72
CA GLY A 182 12.23 -5.81 10.54
C GLY A 182 11.00 -6.69 10.60
N GLU A 183 9.84 -6.05 10.56
CA GLU A 183 8.54 -6.74 10.56
C GLU A 183 7.48 -5.99 9.77
N ARG A 184 6.47 -6.72 9.30
CA ARG A 184 5.27 -6.16 8.70
C ARG A 184 4.08 -7.07 9.02
N GLY A 185 3.20 -6.62 9.92
CA GLY A 185 2.09 -7.43 10.41
C GLY A 185 2.60 -8.74 11.02
N ASP A 186 2.08 -9.86 10.52
CA ASP A 186 2.41 -11.23 10.96
C ASP A 186 3.67 -11.81 10.31
N TRP A 187 4.53 -10.95 9.77
CA TRP A 187 5.76 -11.35 9.08
C TRP A 187 6.98 -10.69 9.68
N TYR A 188 8.05 -11.46 9.82
CA TYR A 188 9.39 -10.96 10.03
C TYR A 188 10.09 -10.80 8.69
N TYR A 189 10.88 -9.74 8.53
CA TYR A 189 11.87 -9.61 7.46
C TYR A 189 13.25 -9.85 8.04
N GLY A 190 14.00 -10.76 7.43
CA GLY A 190 15.28 -11.20 7.96
C GLY A 190 16.04 -12.11 7.02
N SER A 191 17.09 -12.71 7.57
CA SER A 191 17.95 -13.64 6.85
C SER A 191 18.27 -14.88 7.67
N THR A 192 18.57 -15.98 6.99
CA THR A 192 18.99 -17.25 7.56
C THR A 192 19.92 -17.97 6.58
N ILE A 193 20.42 -19.14 6.97
CA ILE A 193 21.17 -20.04 6.10
C ILE A 193 20.29 -21.25 5.82
N ASP A 194 20.09 -21.59 4.55
CA ASP A 194 19.30 -22.75 4.14
C ASP A 194 20.08 -24.06 4.35
N ALA A 195 19.42 -25.20 4.07
CA ALA A 195 20.02 -26.52 4.22
C ALA A 195 21.24 -26.77 3.30
N ASN A 196 21.41 -25.96 2.26
CA ASN A 196 22.52 -26.04 1.31
C ASN A 196 23.67 -25.08 1.66
N GLY A 197 23.55 -24.33 2.76
CA GLY A 197 24.54 -23.33 3.16
C GLY A 197 24.39 -21.98 2.47
N ASN A 198 23.32 -21.76 1.69
CA ASN A 198 23.09 -20.49 1.01
C ASN A 198 22.37 -19.50 1.94
N VAL A 199 22.70 -18.22 1.78
CA VAL A 199 21.99 -17.15 2.48
C VAL A 199 20.60 -16.99 1.88
N LEU A 200 19.59 -17.13 2.73
CA LEU A 200 18.19 -16.91 2.38
C LEU A 200 17.71 -15.62 3.06
N VAL A 201 17.24 -14.66 2.27
CA VAL A 201 16.70 -13.38 2.75
C VAL A 201 15.25 -13.27 2.31
N GLY A 202 14.37 -12.83 3.20
CA GLY A 202 12.97 -12.56 2.84
C GLY A 202 12.03 -12.43 4.04
N PHE A 203 10.74 -12.51 3.73
CA PHE A 203 9.67 -12.49 4.71
C PHE A 203 9.32 -13.90 5.17
N VAL A 204 9.30 -14.13 6.48
CA VAL A 204 8.88 -15.38 7.11
C VAL A 204 7.76 -15.12 8.11
N SER A 205 6.77 -16.01 8.16
CA SER A 205 5.62 -15.82 9.06
C SER A 205 6.03 -15.96 10.54
N LYS A 206 5.51 -15.07 11.38
CA LYS A 206 5.70 -15.10 12.85
C LYS A 206 5.10 -16.35 13.49
N SER A 207 4.15 -17.01 12.84
CA SER A 207 3.55 -18.25 13.35
C SER A 207 4.49 -19.45 13.24
N VAL A 208 5.51 -19.39 12.37
CA VAL A 208 6.49 -20.47 12.17
C VAL A 208 7.87 -20.13 12.70
N ALA A 209 8.12 -18.85 13.03
CA ALA A 209 9.42 -18.36 13.48
C ALA A 209 9.26 -17.53 14.77
N TYR A 210 9.63 -18.10 15.92
CA TYR A 210 9.57 -17.45 17.24
C TYR A 210 10.58 -18.02 18.24
#